data_AF-K2C8E1-F1
#
_entry.id   AF-K2C8E1-F1
#
_cell.length_a   1.000
_cell.length_b   1.000
_cell.length_c   1.000
_cell.angle_alpha   90.00
_cell.angle_beta   90.00
_cell.angle_gamma   90.00
#
_symmetry.space_group_name_H-M   'P 1'
#
loop_
_entity.id
_entity.type
_entity.pdbx_description
1 polymer ?
#
loop_
_entity_poly.entity_id
_entity_poly.type
_entity_poly.pdbx_seq_one_letter_code
_entity_poly.pdbx_strand_id
1 'polypeptide(L)'
;MHEAIEHLVYKSEDSSDSALSSLDQQIRTLVRASKMPSPYIELDYQTEPSFFSALSVYGHRHDMILVRPPGFETLAGLGIRSVSRAYLGGKLVDLGYLHHLRFLPEIR
;
A
#
# COMPACT_ATOMS: atom_id res chain seq x y z
N MET A 1 10.66 -22.02 -2.40
CA MET A 1 10.03 -21.08 -3.36
C MET A 1 9.51 -19.91 -2.55
N HIS A 2 9.89 -18.67 -2.86
CA HIS A 2 9.20 -17.53 -2.26
C HIS A 2 7.79 -17.51 -2.83
N GLU A 3 6.79 -17.37 -1.96
CA GLU A 3 5.40 -17.24 -2.42
C GLU A 3 5.28 -15.97 -3.26
N ALA A 4 4.66 -16.06 -4.43
CA ALA A 4 4.49 -14.92 -5.33
C ALA A 4 3.57 -13.84 -4.72
N ILE A 5 2.85 -14.17 -3.65
CA ILE A 5 1.92 -13.31 -2.94
C ILE A 5 2.21 -13.45 -1.45
N GLU A 6 2.42 -12.32 -0.76
CA GLU A 6 2.65 -12.27 0.68
C GLU A 6 1.58 -11.40 1.34
N HIS A 7 1.14 -11.79 2.54
CA HIS A 7 0.25 -10.98 3.37
C HIS A 7 1.03 -10.41 4.56
N LEU A 8 1.06 -9.08 4.65
CA LEU A 8 1.66 -8.33 5.76
C LEU A 8 0.56 -7.59 6.52
N VAL A 9 0.54 -7.72 7.85
CA VAL A 9 -0.30 -6.88 8.71
C VAL A 9 0.57 -5.82 9.35
N TYR A 10 0.24 -4.55 9.12
CA TYR A 10 0.91 -3.40 9.71
C TYR A 10 -0.08 -2.64 10.60
N LYS A 11 0.34 -2.27 11.81
CA LYS A 11 -0.38 -1.35 12.67
C LYS A 11 0.38 -0.04 12.73
N SER A 12 -0.34 1.08 12.79
CA SER A 12 0.29 2.41 12.81
C SER A 12 1.15 2.68 14.05
N GLU A 13 1.05 1.84 15.08
CA GLU A 13 1.89 1.88 16.28
C GLU A 13 3.20 1.09 16.13
N ASP A 14 3.37 0.33 15.04
CA ASP A 14 4.55 -0.51 14.81
C ASP A 14 5.76 0.37 14.44
N SER A 15 6.86 0.23 15.19
CA SER A 15 8.10 1.00 15.00
C SER A 15 8.92 0.55 13.78
N SER A 16 9.74 1.46 13.23
CA SER A 16 10.56 1.25 12.04
C SER A 16 11.65 0.18 12.24
N ASP A 17 11.49 -0.97 11.58
CA ASP A 17 12.51 -1.99 11.36
C ASP A 17 13.25 -1.74 10.01
N SER A 18 14.50 -2.19 9.91
CA SER A 18 15.31 -2.20 8.69
C SER A 18 14.61 -2.89 7.50
N ALA A 19 13.88 -3.97 7.75
CA ALA A 19 13.09 -4.67 6.74
C ALA A 19 11.94 -3.80 6.20
N LEU A 20 11.30 -3.01 7.07
CA LEU A 20 10.26 -2.06 6.68
C LEU A 20 10.81 -0.91 5.85
N SER A 21 12.06 -0.47 6.09
CA SER A 21 12.71 0.56 5.27
C SER A 21 12.93 0.12 3.81
N SER A 22 13.39 -1.12 3.59
CA SER A 22 13.53 -1.67 2.24
C SER A 22 12.18 -1.81 1.53
N LEU A 23 11.17 -2.31 2.25
CA LEU A 23 9.82 -2.45 1.71
C LEU A 23 9.16 -1.09 1.42
N ASP A 24 9.39 -0.09 2.26
CA ASP A 24 8.93 1.30 2.06
C ASP A 24 9.43 1.83 0.72
N GLN A 25 10.74 1.71 0.47
CA GLN A 25 11.35 2.13 -0.78
C GLN A 25 10.77 1.38 -1.99
N GLN A 26 10.56 0.05 -1.89
CA GLN A 26 9.96 -0.74 -2.97
C GLN A 26 8.52 -0.29 -3.26
N ILE A 27 7.71 -0.04 -2.23
CA ILE A 27 6.33 0.43 -2.39
C ILE A 27 6.31 1.82 -3.04
N ARG A 28 7.15 2.76 -2.59
CA ARG A 28 7.24 4.09 -3.19
C ARG A 28 7.67 4.02 -4.66
N THR A 29 8.60 3.14 -5.02
CA THR A 29 8.98 2.89 -6.42
C THR A 29 7.80 2.34 -7.23
N LEU A 30 7.08 1.35 -6.72
CA LEU A 30 5.88 0.79 -7.37
C LEU A 30 4.81 1.86 -7.61
N VAL A 31 4.48 2.66 -6.59
CA VAL A 31 3.43 3.69 -6.70
C VAL A 31 3.79 4.73 -7.78
N ARG A 32 5.06 5.14 -7.87
CA ARG A 32 5.55 6.07 -8.90
C ARG A 32 5.48 5.49 -10.31
N ALA A 33 5.72 4.19 -10.47
CA ALA A 33 5.63 3.49 -11.76
C ALA A 33 4.18 3.23 -12.16
N SER A 34 3.29 2.99 -11.20
CA SER A 34 1.88 2.63 -11.39
C SER A 34 0.93 3.83 -11.33
N LYS A 35 1.25 4.92 -12.04
CA LYS A 35 0.39 6.12 -12.09
C LYS A 35 -1.01 5.79 -12.59
N MET A 36 -2.00 6.49 -12.04
CA MET A 36 -3.36 6.38 -12.58
C MET A 36 -3.39 7.13 -13.92
N PRO A 37 -3.81 6.47 -15.02
CA PRO A 37 -3.87 7.11 -16.32
C PRO A 37 -4.91 8.24 -16.30
N SER A 38 -4.54 9.40 -16.83
CA SER A 38 -5.44 10.55 -16.96
C SER A 38 -5.16 11.23 -18.30
N PRO A 39 -6.20 11.52 -19.11
CA PRO A 39 -6.02 12.07 -20.46
C PRO A 39 -5.62 13.55 -20.51
N TYR A 40 -5.79 14.30 -19.41
CA TYR A 40 -5.64 15.77 -19.44
C TYR A 40 -4.72 16.33 -18.36
N ILE A 41 -4.69 15.72 -17.18
CA ILE A 41 -3.90 16.18 -16.03
C ILE A 41 -3.26 14.97 -15.37
N GLU A 42 -1.93 14.96 -15.32
CA GLU A 42 -1.19 13.97 -14.55
C GLU A 42 -1.03 14.42 -13.10
N LEU A 43 -1.57 13.63 -12.17
CA LEU A 43 -1.36 13.80 -10.73
C LEU A 43 -0.57 12.60 -10.22
N ASP A 44 0.53 12.88 -9.53
CA ASP A 44 1.33 11.87 -8.84
C ASP A 44 1.17 12.06 -7.33
N TYR A 45 0.51 11.09 -6.68
CA TYR A 45 0.31 11.09 -5.25
C TYR A 45 1.46 10.33 -4.59
N GLN A 46 2.44 11.08 -4.09
CA GLN A 46 3.62 10.52 -3.45
C GLN A 46 3.49 10.56 -1.92
N THR A 47 3.92 9.49 -1.27
CA THR A 47 4.04 9.41 0.19
C THR A 47 5.51 9.58 0.56
N GLU A 48 5.93 10.82 0.78
CA GLU A 48 7.29 11.15 1.19
C GLU A 48 7.31 11.68 2.64
N PRO A 49 8.35 11.37 3.44
CA PRO A 49 9.52 10.53 3.10
C PRO A 49 9.26 9.02 3.25
N SER A 50 8.10 8.62 3.78
CA SER A 50 7.77 7.22 4.06
C SER A 50 6.30 6.92 3.74
N PHE A 51 6.09 5.79 3.08
CA PHE A 51 4.79 5.19 2.88
C PHE A 51 4.16 4.73 4.20
N PHE A 52 4.92 4.05 5.07
CA PHE A 52 4.40 3.54 6.34
C PHE A 52 3.99 4.67 7.29
N SER A 53 4.74 5.77 7.36
CA SER A 53 4.33 6.93 8.16
C SER A 53 3.00 7.53 7.66
N ALA A 54 2.80 7.55 6.34
CA ALA A 54 1.56 8.04 5.74
C ALA A 54 0.35 7.11 5.98
N LEU A 55 0.56 5.82 6.25
CA LEU A 55 -0.53 4.87 6.52
C LEU A 55 -1.40 5.26 7.72
N SER A 56 -0.84 5.96 8.70
CA SER A 56 -1.58 6.47 9.87
C SER A 56 -2.76 7.38 9.50
N VAL A 57 -2.70 8.06 8.35
CA VAL A 57 -3.82 8.87 7.82
C VAL A 57 -4.97 7.98 7.36
N TYR A 58 -4.67 6.76 6.93
CA TYR A 58 -5.64 5.81 6.41
C TYR A 58 -6.32 4.98 7.51
N GLY A 59 -5.75 4.89 8.70
CA GLY A 59 -6.34 4.10 9.77
C GLY A 59 -5.30 3.62 10.78
N HIS A 60 -5.70 2.67 11.61
CA HIS A 60 -4.85 2.13 12.69
C HIS A 60 -4.38 0.70 12.41
N ARG A 61 -4.97 0.02 11.44
CA ARG A 61 -4.60 -1.34 11.00
C ARG A 61 -4.67 -1.45 9.49
N HIS A 62 -3.69 -2.13 8.91
CA HIS A 62 -3.50 -2.27 7.47
C HIS A 62 -3.18 -3.73 7.15
N ASP A 63 -4.04 -4.38 6.36
CA ASP A 63 -3.76 -5.70 5.78
C ASP A 63 -3.27 -5.47 4.34
N MET A 64 -2.00 -5.77 4.09
CA MET A 64 -1.30 -5.49 2.84
C MET A 64 -1.03 -6.79 2.09
N ILE A 65 -1.44 -6.83 0.82
CA ILE A 65 -1.12 -7.92 -0.11
C ILE A 65 0.01 -7.43 -1.02
N LEU A 66 1.15 -8.10 -0.94
CA LEU A 66 2.36 -7.81 -1.69
C LEU A 66 2.52 -8.87 -2.78
N VAL A 67 2.79 -8.46 -4.03
CA VAL A 67 2.90 -9.39 -5.16
C VAL A 67 4.30 -9.30 -5.78
N ARG A 68 5.02 -10.43 -5.82
CA ARG A 68 6.35 -10.60 -6.42
C ARG A 68 6.35 -11.84 -7.33
N PRO A 69 5.86 -11.73 -8.57
CA PRO A 69 5.81 -12.86 -9.49
C PRO A 69 7.22 -13.27 -9.95
N PRO A 70 7.41 -14.52 -10.42
CA PRO A 70 8.69 -14.96 -10.96
C PRO A 70 9.20 -14.04 -12.06
N GLY A 71 10.50 -13.73 -12.04
CA GLY A 71 11.14 -12.83 -13.02
C GLY A 71 11.17 -11.35 -12.62
N PHE A 72 10.53 -10.95 -11.50
CA PHE A 72 10.62 -9.60 -10.95
C PHE A 72 11.51 -9.60 -9.72
N GLU A 73 12.50 -8.70 -9.68
CA GLU A 73 13.42 -8.56 -8.53
C GLU A 73 12.79 -7.81 -7.35
N THR A 74 11.72 -7.05 -7.60
CA THR A 74 11.08 -6.18 -6.61
C THR A 74 9.57 -6.35 -6.61
N LEU A 75 8.89 -5.64 -5.71
CA LEU A 75 7.43 -5.61 -5.63
C LEU A 75 6.81 -5.18 -6.97
N ALA A 76 5.95 -6.04 -7.52
CA ALA A 76 5.31 -5.82 -8.80
C ALA A 76 3.82 -5.49 -8.67
N GLY A 77 3.24 -5.72 -7.49
CA GLY A 77 1.88 -5.34 -7.16
C GLY A 77 1.65 -5.13 -5.67
N LEU A 78 0.62 -4.35 -5.36
CA LEU A 78 0.21 -3.97 -4.01
C LEU A 78 -1.31 -3.83 -3.96
N GLY A 79 -1.90 -4.28 -2.86
CA GLY A 79 -3.26 -3.92 -2.47
C GLY A 79 -3.38 -3.83 -0.96
N ILE A 80 -4.16 -2.88 -0.46
CA ILE A 80 -4.24 -2.63 0.98
C ILE A 80 -5.69 -2.51 1.40
N ARG A 81 -6.04 -3.20 2.49
CA ARG A 81 -7.23 -2.94 3.30
C ARG A 81 -6.82 -2.19 4.56
N SER A 82 -7.33 -0.98 4.74
CA SER A 82 -7.14 -0.23 5.99
C SER A 82 -8.41 -0.19 6.81
N VAL A 83 -8.25 -0.18 8.13
CA VAL A 83 -9.34 -0.06 9.10
C VAL A 83 -9.21 1.26 9.84
N SER A 84 -10.28 2.05 9.78
CA SER A 84 -10.40 3.34 10.47
C SER A 84 -11.74 3.43 11.19
N ARG A 85 -11.80 4.23 12.26
CA ARG A 85 -13.06 4.50 12.96
C ARG A 85 -13.87 5.54 12.20
N ALA A 86 -15.13 5.24 11.92
CA ALA A 86 -16.05 6.13 11.23
C ALA A 86 -17.44 6.10 11.88
N TYR A 87 -18.26 7.11 11.61
CA TYR A 87 -19.67 7.09 11.99
C TYR A 87 -20.52 6.64 10.81
N LEU A 88 -21.24 5.53 10.97
CA LEU A 88 -22.17 5.00 9.98
C LEU A 88 -23.57 4.94 10.60
N GLY A 89 -24.51 5.70 10.04
CA GLY A 89 -25.88 5.79 10.58
C GLY A 89 -25.92 6.25 12.05
N GLY A 90 -25.03 7.18 12.44
CA GLY A 90 -24.94 7.71 13.80
C GLY A 90 -24.23 6.78 14.81
N LYS A 91 -23.74 5.62 14.39
CA LYS A 91 -23.00 4.68 15.24
C LYS A 91 -21.52 4.71 14.90
N LEU A 92 -20.67 4.73 15.92
CA LEU A 92 -19.23 4.54 15.74
C LEU A 92 -18.95 3.07 15.34
N VAL A 93 -18.24 2.88 14.24
CA VAL A 93 -17.89 1.56 13.69
C VAL A 93 -16.45 1.54 13.21
N ASP A 94 -15.84 0.34 13.17
CA ASP A 94 -14.60 0.12 12.44
C ASP A 94 -14.92 -0.17 10.97
N LEU A 95 -14.53 0.74 10.09
CA LEU A 95 -14.76 0.66 8.66
C LEU A 95 -13.48 0.21 7.96
N GLY A 96 -13.57 -0.94 7.27
CA GLY A 96 -12.54 -1.41 6.35
C GLY A 96 -12.75 -0.84 4.95
N TYR A 97 -11.68 -0.36 4.31
CA TYR A 97 -11.73 0.09 2.92
C TYR A 97 -10.46 -0.27 2.16
N LEU A 98 -10.61 -0.44 0.85
CA LEU A 98 -9.52 -0.83 -0.05
C LEU A 98 -8.90 0.40 -0.70
N HIS A 99 -7.56 0.45 -0.76
CA HIS A 99 -6.82 1.49 -1.45
C HIS A 99 -5.48 0.98 -1.98
N HIS A 100 -4.80 1.83 -2.73
CA HIS A 100 -3.46 1.54 -3.29
C HIS A 100 -3.40 0.23 -4.08
N LEU A 101 -4.50 -0.13 -4.74
CA LEU A 101 -4.55 -1.24 -5.71
C LEU A 101 -3.70 -0.86 -6.93
N ARG A 102 -2.49 -1.42 -7.02
CA ARG A 102 -1.48 -1.06 -8.00
C ARG A 102 -0.77 -2.31 -8.52
N PHE A 103 -0.49 -2.31 -9.81
CA PHE A 103 0.41 -3.25 -10.48
C PHE A 103 1.31 -2.46 -11.40
N LEU A 104 2.54 -2.94 -11.56
CA LEU A 104 3.43 -2.47 -12.61
C LEU A 104 2.73 -2.55 -13.98
N PRO A 105 2.89 -1.55 -14.86
CA PRO A 105 2.25 -1.53 -16.17
C PRO A 105 2.52 -2.80 -16.99
N GLU A 106 3.69 -3.42 -16.84
CA GLU A 106 4.15 -4.60 -17.57
C GLU A 106 3.40 -5.88 -17.22
N ILE A 107 2.65 -5.89 -16.11
CA ILE A 107 1.86 -7.04 -15.64
C ILE A 107 0.39 -6.94 -16.06
N ARG A 108 -0.04 -5.78 -16.58
CA ARG A 108 -1.44 -5.53 -16.98
C ARG A 108 -1.82 -6.20 -18.29
#